data_AF-A0A8B8NA40-F1
#
_entry.id   AF-A0A8B8NA40-F1
#
_cell.length_a   1.000
_cell.length_b   1.000
_cell.length_c   1.000
_cell.angle_alpha   90.00
_cell.angle_beta   90.00
_cell.angle_gamma   90.00
#
_symmetry.space_group_name_H-M   'P 1'
#
loop_
_entity.id
_entity.type
_entity.pdbx_description
1 polymer ?
#
loop_
_entity_poly.entity_id
_entity_poly.type
_entity_poly.pdbx_seq_one_letter_code
_entity_poly.pdbx_strand_id
1 'polypeptide(L)'
;MSDSVLQILFLLVSLTAQASGAAPKLARPNCAERCGNVTIPFPFGIGARCFLDNWHEIVCQQNNTLPILKKTGLRVLNISLPSYNEFFDDSMFDFMDGMISISAPVIYSNASCGGDRVGMPVSLEGSPFVFSQASNVFVSVGCDTVAIVKSTESAVVGCSSKCAGTNISRYNACSGRDGCCQTSLSFNLQGFNVDFKDEGGYQGCQYGFLADTSWFFRSDSIDLYDLTLNNTVPVVLEWGIAYNASYTDELMSQDYPRYPGKCTTNSRNSIYRYEIEMPFVQCYCPRGYGGNPYFIGGCQDINECEDPSICLGTCVNKPGSFDCVHGVGAGLGALLLCLFLWKFYKYIKKRKEIKLKEKHFKRNGGLLLE
;
A
#
# COMPACT_ATOMS: atom_id res chain seq x y z
N MET A 1 -40.13 3.52 41.28
CA MET A 1 -39.83 3.53 39.84
C MET A 1 -39.62 2.08 39.46
N SER A 2 -40.56 1.52 38.71
CA SER A 2 -40.66 0.08 38.46
C SER A 2 -39.56 -0.42 37.53
N ASP A 3 -39.17 -1.68 37.70
CA ASP A 3 -38.21 -2.43 36.88
C ASP A 3 -38.48 -2.33 35.36
N SER A 4 -39.71 -1.98 34.98
CA SER A 4 -40.13 -1.73 33.60
C SER A 4 -39.46 -0.51 32.95
N VAL A 5 -39.13 0.55 33.73
CA VAL A 5 -38.45 1.75 33.18
C VAL A 5 -36.97 1.47 32.93
N LEU A 6 -36.35 0.63 33.76
CA LEU A 6 -34.94 0.24 33.62
C LEU A 6 -34.73 -0.69 32.41
N GLN A 7 -35.66 -1.62 32.15
CA GLN A 7 -35.62 -2.48 30.96
C GLN A 7 -35.80 -1.70 29.65
N ILE A 8 -36.65 -0.66 29.64
CA ILE A 8 -36.83 0.19 28.44
C ILE A 8 -35.57 1.03 28.18
N LEU A 9 -34.89 1.53 29.22
CA LEU A 9 -33.60 2.21 29.06
C LEU A 9 -32.48 1.27 28.55
N PHE A 10 -32.46 0.00 28.97
CA PHE A 10 -31.49 -0.97 28.44
C PHE A 10 -31.76 -1.35 26.98
N LEU A 11 -33.03 -1.46 26.57
CA LEU A 11 -33.40 -1.74 25.18
C LEU A 11 -33.13 -0.56 24.23
N LEU A 12 -33.22 0.68 24.72
CA LEU A 12 -32.91 1.88 23.92
C LEU A 12 -31.41 2.11 23.72
N VAL A 13 -30.54 1.57 24.58
CA VAL A 13 -29.07 1.65 24.43
C VAL A 13 -28.54 0.60 23.45
N SER A 14 -29.30 -0.44 23.10
CA SER A 14 -28.90 -1.47 22.14
C SER A 14 -29.19 -1.14 20.66
N LEU A 15 -29.69 0.07 20.37
CA LEU A 15 -29.97 0.55 19.01
C LEU A 15 -29.03 1.70 18.60
N THR A 16 -27.72 1.53 18.77
CA THR A 16 -26.75 2.35 18.06
C THR A 16 -26.31 1.59 16.81
N ALA A 17 -26.91 1.99 15.69
CA ALA A 17 -26.42 1.94 14.31
C ALA A 17 -25.30 0.91 14.01
N GLN A 18 -25.67 -0.21 13.40
CA GLN A 18 -24.78 -0.82 12.41
C GLN A 18 -24.80 0.08 11.18
N ALA A 19 -23.92 1.08 11.16
CA ALA A 19 -23.51 1.68 9.91
C ALA A 19 -22.59 0.65 9.23
N SER A 20 -23.13 -0.06 8.24
CA SER A 20 -22.29 -0.79 7.29
C SER A 20 -21.39 0.25 6.61
N GLY A 21 -20.10 0.24 6.94
CA GLY A 21 -19.11 1.03 6.23
C GLY A 21 -19.19 0.68 4.75
N ALA A 22 -19.54 1.66 3.91
CA ALA A 22 -19.43 1.48 2.47
C ALA A 22 -17.95 1.30 2.13
N ALA A 23 -17.64 0.30 1.29
CA ALA A 23 -16.26 0.07 0.86
C ALA A 23 -15.64 1.36 0.28
N PRO A 24 -14.35 1.61 0.51
CA PRO A 24 -13.71 2.84 0.05
C PRO A 24 -13.83 2.98 -1.48
N LYS A 25 -14.22 4.17 -1.95
CA LYS A 25 -14.37 4.43 -3.38
C LYS A 25 -13.01 4.43 -4.06
N LEU A 26 -12.77 3.47 -4.95
CA LEU A 26 -11.51 3.36 -5.70
C LEU A 26 -11.57 4.06 -7.05
N ALA A 27 -12.69 4.01 -7.77
CA ALA A 27 -12.89 4.72 -9.03
C ALA A 27 -13.96 5.81 -8.93
N ARG A 28 -14.05 6.65 -9.98
CA ARG A 28 -15.08 7.69 -10.07
C ARG A 28 -16.49 7.05 -10.14
N PRO A 29 -17.54 7.75 -9.66
CA PRO A 29 -18.91 7.25 -9.75
C PRO A 29 -19.29 6.92 -11.20
N ASN A 30 -19.92 5.75 -11.40
CA ASN A 30 -20.32 5.21 -12.71
C ASN A 30 -19.16 4.85 -13.66
N CYS A 31 -17.93 4.77 -13.15
CA CYS A 31 -16.77 4.29 -13.91
C CYS A 31 -16.48 2.83 -13.59
N ALA A 32 -15.94 2.12 -14.58
CA ALA A 32 -15.51 0.74 -14.38
C ALA A 32 -14.27 0.70 -13.46
N GLU A 33 -14.37 -0.10 -12.39
CA GLU A 33 -13.29 -0.27 -11.40
C GLU A 33 -12.28 -1.34 -11.79
N ARG A 34 -12.56 -2.17 -12.81
CA ARG A 34 -11.71 -3.29 -13.18
C ARG A 34 -11.65 -3.50 -14.69
N CYS A 35 -10.52 -4.05 -15.14
CA CYS A 35 -10.32 -4.58 -16.48
C CYS A 35 -9.61 -5.94 -16.36
N GLY A 36 -10.32 -7.02 -16.69
CA GLY A 36 -9.88 -8.37 -16.34
C GLY A 36 -9.64 -8.51 -14.83
N ASN A 37 -8.42 -8.91 -14.47
CA ASN A 37 -8.01 -9.07 -13.07
C ASN A 37 -7.39 -7.80 -12.45
N VAL A 38 -7.24 -6.72 -13.23
CA VAL A 38 -6.58 -5.50 -12.78
C VAL A 38 -7.63 -4.52 -12.25
N THR A 39 -7.42 -4.05 -11.02
CA THR A 39 -8.18 -2.95 -10.44
C THR A 39 -7.67 -1.62 -11.00
N ILE A 40 -8.59 -0.74 -11.38
CA ILE A 40 -8.32 0.57 -12.01
C ILE A 40 -8.78 1.68 -11.04
N PRO A 41 -7.92 2.11 -10.11
CA PRO A 41 -8.23 3.20 -9.20
C PRO A 41 -8.04 4.56 -9.88
N PHE A 42 -8.82 5.57 -9.46
CA PHE A 42 -8.54 6.96 -9.81
C PHE A 42 -7.13 7.36 -9.28
N PRO A 43 -6.27 8.09 -10.02
CA PRO A 43 -6.55 8.90 -11.21
C PRO A 43 -6.70 8.15 -12.54
N PHE A 44 -6.43 6.83 -12.56
CA PHE A 44 -6.67 6.00 -13.73
C PHE A 44 -8.17 5.76 -13.95
N GLY A 45 -8.55 5.53 -15.20
CA GLY A 45 -9.95 5.27 -15.52
C GLY A 45 -10.18 4.80 -16.94
N ILE A 46 -11.31 4.13 -17.12
CA ILE A 46 -11.77 3.59 -18.40
C ILE A 46 -12.94 4.44 -18.89
N GLY A 47 -12.81 5.00 -20.09
CA GLY A 47 -13.86 5.78 -20.72
C GLY A 47 -13.86 7.26 -20.32
N ALA A 48 -14.68 8.03 -21.03
CA ALA A 48 -14.70 9.48 -20.90
C ALA A 48 -15.08 9.92 -19.48
N ARG A 49 -14.33 10.90 -18.93
CA ARG A 49 -14.51 11.49 -17.59
C ARG A 49 -14.16 10.58 -16.40
N CYS A 50 -13.64 9.38 -16.65
CA CYS A 50 -13.27 8.43 -15.59
C CYS A 50 -11.83 8.53 -15.10
N PHE A 51 -10.94 9.12 -15.90
CA PHE A 51 -9.54 9.36 -15.57
C PHE A 51 -9.29 10.85 -15.33
N LEU A 52 -8.16 11.18 -14.70
CA LEU A 52 -7.76 12.57 -14.44
C LEU A 52 -7.27 13.28 -15.71
N ASP A 53 -6.35 12.66 -16.43
CA ASP A 53 -5.78 13.18 -17.68
C ASP A 53 -5.45 12.05 -18.67
N ASN A 54 -5.02 12.42 -19.87
CA ASN A 54 -4.74 11.47 -20.95
C ASN A 54 -3.59 10.49 -20.65
N TRP A 55 -2.69 10.78 -19.72
CA TRP A 55 -1.64 9.87 -19.29
C TRP A 55 -2.19 8.76 -18.38
N HIS A 56 -3.34 9.00 -17.74
CA HIS A 56 -4.02 8.06 -16.86
C HIS A 56 -5.17 7.28 -17.54
N GLU A 57 -5.34 7.45 -18.84
CA GLU A 57 -6.39 6.76 -19.59
C GLU A 57 -6.03 5.28 -19.83
N ILE A 58 -6.92 4.39 -19.36
CA ILE A 58 -6.84 2.95 -19.59
C ILE A 58 -7.87 2.55 -20.65
N VAL A 59 -7.40 1.84 -21.68
CA VAL A 59 -8.27 1.18 -22.66
C VAL A 59 -8.34 -0.30 -22.32
N CYS A 60 -9.55 -0.79 -22.11
CA CYS A 60 -9.80 -2.20 -21.81
C CYS A 60 -10.20 -2.93 -23.10
N GLN A 61 -9.27 -3.68 -23.68
CA GLN A 61 -9.44 -4.40 -24.94
C GLN A 61 -9.85 -5.87 -24.70
N GLN A 62 -10.09 -6.60 -25.79
CA GLN A 62 -10.36 -8.05 -25.78
C GLN A 62 -11.49 -8.44 -24.81
N ASN A 63 -12.70 -7.93 -25.06
CA ASN A 63 -13.88 -8.21 -24.22
C ASN A 63 -13.66 -7.87 -22.74
N ASN A 64 -13.07 -6.70 -22.48
CA ASN A 64 -12.79 -6.17 -21.15
C ASN A 64 -11.78 -6.98 -20.29
N THR A 65 -10.82 -7.66 -20.91
CA THR A 65 -9.82 -8.46 -20.19
C THR A 65 -8.41 -7.93 -20.26
N LEU A 66 -8.10 -7.07 -21.24
CA LEU A 66 -6.74 -6.60 -21.51
C LEU A 66 -6.61 -5.09 -21.27
N PRO A 67 -6.08 -4.65 -20.12
CA PRO A 67 -5.86 -3.23 -19.85
C PRO A 67 -4.60 -2.72 -20.55
N ILE A 68 -4.74 -1.63 -21.29
CA ILE A 68 -3.66 -0.95 -22.01
C ILE A 68 -3.59 0.50 -21.55
N LEU A 69 -2.40 0.98 -21.20
CA LEU A 69 -2.14 2.40 -20.98
C LEU A 69 -2.15 3.11 -22.34
N LYS A 70 -3.16 3.93 -22.60
CA LYS A 70 -3.48 4.37 -23.97
C LYS A 70 -2.35 5.12 -24.66
N LYS A 71 -1.66 6.01 -23.92
CA LYS A 71 -0.61 6.88 -24.47
C LYS A 71 0.62 6.09 -24.93
N THR A 72 0.98 5.03 -24.23
CA THR A 72 2.19 4.25 -24.51
C THR A 72 1.88 2.95 -25.25
N GLY A 73 0.63 2.48 -25.21
CA GLY A 73 0.25 1.16 -25.74
C GLY A 73 0.70 -0.01 -24.88
N LEU A 74 1.26 0.25 -23.68
CA LEU A 74 1.77 -0.80 -22.80
C LEU A 74 0.63 -1.52 -22.08
N ARG A 75 0.73 -2.84 -22.00
CA ARG A 75 -0.20 -3.65 -21.20
C ARG A 75 0.06 -3.42 -19.72
N VAL A 76 -1.00 -3.14 -18.98
CA VAL A 76 -0.97 -3.01 -17.52
C VAL A 76 -1.15 -4.39 -16.89
N LEU A 77 -0.32 -4.70 -15.89
CA LEU A 77 -0.35 -5.94 -15.13
C LEU A 77 -0.95 -5.72 -13.75
N ASN A 78 -0.65 -4.58 -13.11
CA ASN A 78 -1.21 -4.20 -11.81
C ASN A 78 -1.07 -2.69 -11.57
N ILE A 79 -1.94 -2.11 -10.72
CA ILE A 79 -1.85 -0.73 -10.25
C ILE A 79 -2.00 -0.74 -8.73
N SER A 80 -1.09 -0.08 -8.01
CA SER A 80 -1.19 0.18 -6.57
C SER A 80 -1.24 1.68 -6.30
N LEU A 81 -2.09 2.07 -5.35
CA LEU A 81 -2.09 3.41 -4.78
C LEU A 81 -0.94 3.54 -3.77
N PRO A 82 -0.39 4.74 -3.57
CA PRO A 82 0.49 5.01 -2.44
C PRO A 82 -0.24 4.76 -1.12
N SER A 83 0.43 4.20 -0.13
CA SER A 83 -0.17 3.84 1.17
C SER A 83 0.75 4.15 2.33
N TYR A 84 0.21 4.31 3.53
CA TYR A 84 1.03 4.37 4.74
C TYR A 84 1.84 3.08 4.92
N ASN A 85 3.08 3.20 5.41
CA ASN A 85 3.95 2.06 5.67
C ASN A 85 3.81 1.60 7.12
N GLU A 86 3.13 0.47 7.33
CA GLU A 86 2.86 -0.06 8.67
C GLU A 86 4.05 -0.81 9.29
N PHE A 87 5.08 -1.16 8.50
CA PHE A 87 6.15 -2.07 8.93
C PHE A 87 7.31 -1.40 9.66
N PHE A 88 7.50 -0.09 9.51
CA PHE A 88 8.59 0.64 10.13
C PHE A 88 8.02 1.67 11.10
N ASP A 89 8.17 1.44 12.41
CA ASP A 89 7.82 2.39 13.50
C ASP A 89 8.87 3.51 13.63
N ASP A 90 9.54 3.85 12.53
CA ASP A 90 10.50 4.94 12.44
C ASP A 90 9.87 6.03 11.58
N SER A 91 9.63 7.21 12.18
CA SER A 91 9.03 8.41 11.59
C SER A 91 9.70 8.93 10.29
N MET A 92 10.74 8.25 9.82
CA MET A 92 11.47 8.54 8.60
C MET A 92 10.93 7.81 7.36
N PHE A 93 10.05 6.80 7.53
CA PHE A 93 9.57 5.91 6.45
C PHE A 93 8.05 5.73 6.42
N ASP A 94 7.28 6.81 6.43
CA ASP A 94 5.84 6.75 6.68
C ASP A 94 4.96 6.30 5.50
N PHE A 95 5.47 6.16 4.27
CA PHE A 95 4.62 5.76 3.14
C PHE A 95 5.37 4.93 2.07
N MET A 96 4.60 4.16 1.30
CA MET A 96 5.00 3.37 0.14
C MET A 96 4.54 4.07 -1.13
N ASP A 97 5.42 4.13 -2.13
CA ASP A 97 5.13 4.78 -3.41
C ASP A 97 4.02 4.06 -4.19
N GLY A 98 3.24 4.84 -4.93
CA GLY A 98 2.27 4.31 -5.90
C GLY A 98 2.99 3.72 -7.11
N MET A 99 2.62 2.50 -7.48
CA MET A 99 3.29 1.76 -8.56
C MET A 99 2.31 1.29 -9.62
N ILE A 100 2.79 1.15 -10.85
CA ILE A 100 2.09 0.51 -11.96
C ILE A 100 3.03 -0.51 -12.60
N SER A 101 2.62 -1.77 -12.58
CA SER A 101 3.34 -2.85 -13.25
C SER A 101 2.85 -2.96 -14.69
N ILE A 102 3.77 -2.96 -15.64
CA ILE A 102 3.50 -3.01 -17.08
C ILE A 102 4.31 -4.11 -17.76
N SER A 103 3.85 -4.55 -18.93
CA SER A 103 4.58 -5.48 -19.79
C SER A 103 5.39 -4.67 -20.81
N ALA A 104 6.71 -4.62 -20.61
CA ALA A 104 7.65 -3.87 -21.44
C ALA A 104 8.37 -4.78 -22.44
N PRO A 105 8.76 -4.29 -23.62
CA PRO A 105 9.49 -5.08 -24.61
C PRO A 105 10.95 -5.33 -24.20
N VAL A 106 11.52 -6.41 -24.73
CA VAL A 106 12.96 -6.68 -24.72
C VAL A 106 13.64 -5.95 -25.89
N ILE A 107 14.80 -5.34 -25.65
CA ILE A 107 15.55 -4.56 -26.65
C ILE A 107 16.68 -5.42 -27.19
N TYR A 108 16.75 -5.61 -28.51
CA TYR A 108 17.74 -6.46 -29.19
C TYR A 108 18.79 -5.64 -29.92
N SER A 109 19.99 -6.20 -30.09
CA SER A 109 21.07 -5.55 -30.84
C SER A 109 20.80 -5.43 -32.35
N ASN A 110 19.98 -6.32 -32.92
CA ASN A 110 19.62 -6.29 -34.34
C ASN A 110 18.19 -6.83 -34.57
N ALA A 111 17.53 -6.34 -35.63
CA ALA A 111 16.25 -6.84 -36.13
C ALA A 111 16.28 -8.34 -36.49
N SER A 112 17.43 -8.88 -36.90
CA SER A 112 17.58 -10.33 -37.11
C SER A 112 17.40 -11.16 -35.83
N CYS A 113 17.54 -10.55 -34.66
CA CYS A 113 17.41 -11.21 -33.36
C CYS A 113 16.01 -11.11 -32.76
N GLY A 114 15.28 -10.03 -33.04
CA GLY A 114 13.92 -9.78 -32.53
C GLY A 114 12.80 -9.89 -33.58
N GLY A 115 13.14 -10.12 -34.86
CA GLY A 115 12.20 -10.08 -35.98
C GLY A 115 11.64 -8.68 -36.26
N ASP A 116 10.42 -8.60 -36.81
CA ASP A 116 9.68 -7.34 -37.10
C ASP A 116 9.33 -6.51 -35.84
N ARG A 117 9.76 -6.96 -34.66
CA ARG A 117 9.41 -6.41 -33.34
C ARG A 117 10.66 -5.92 -32.63
N VAL A 118 11.49 -5.14 -33.33
CA VAL A 118 12.55 -4.33 -32.70
C VAL A 118 11.90 -3.59 -31.55
N GLY A 119 12.24 -3.98 -30.31
CA GLY A 119 11.68 -3.40 -29.10
C GLY A 119 11.93 -1.90 -29.12
N MET A 120 10.93 -1.13 -29.54
CA MET A 120 11.07 0.32 -29.57
C MET A 120 11.25 0.80 -28.13
N PRO A 121 12.26 1.65 -27.87
CA PRO A 121 12.44 2.29 -26.58
C PRO A 121 11.13 2.89 -26.10
N VAL A 122 10.68 2.50 -24.91
CA VAL A 122 9.52 3.13 -24.29
C VAL A 122 9.95 4.50 -23.79
N SER A 123 9.40 5.56 -24.38
CA SER A 123 9.56 6.92 -23.87
C SER A 123 8.34 7.35 -23.06
N LEU A 124 8.58 7.72 -21.82
CA LEU A 124 7.64 8.32 -20.87
C LEU A 124 7.96 9.80 -20.65
N GLU A 125 8.76 10.41 -21.53
CA GLU A 125 9.13 11.82 -21.41
C GLU A 125 7.90 12.74 -21.39
N GLY A 126 7.90 13.69 -20.46
CA GLY A 126 6.78 14.61 -20.25
C GLY A 126 5.53 13.95 -19.64
N SER A 127 5.64 12.72 -19.16
CA SER A 127 4.59 12.03 -18.41
C SER A 127 4.83 12.09 -16.90
N PRO A 128 3.82 11.81 -16.06
CA PRO A 128 4.00 11.66 -14.63
C PRO A 128 4.37 10.21 -14.25
N PHE A 129 5.23 9.56 -15.06
CA PHE A 129 5.75 8.22 -14.82
C PHE A 129 7.28 8.22 -14.85
N VAL A 130 7.91 7.41 -13.99
CA VAL A 130 9.34 7.10 -14.04
C VAL A 130 9.54 5.60 -13.83
N PHE A 131 10.60 5.03 -14.41
CA PHE A 131 10.99 3.65 -14.11
C PHE A 131 11.45 3.56 -12.65
N SER A 132 10.81 2.70 -11.85
CA SER A 132 11.18 2.56 -10.44
C SER A 132 12.58 2.00 -10.33
N GLN A 133 13.47 2.75 -9.69
CA GLN A 133 14.84 2.28 -9.49
C GLN A 133 14.90 1.17 -8.43
N ALA A 134 14.07 1.26 -7.40
CA ALA A 134 14.06 0.30 -6.29
C ALA A 134 13.43 -1.04 -6.68
N SER A 135 12.43 -1.01 -7.57
CA SER A 135 11.69 -2.22 -7.95
C SER A 135 12.23 -2.90 -9.20
N ASN A 136 13.08 -2.26 -10.01
CA ASN A 136 13.59 -2.85 -11.25
C ASN A 136 15.11 -3.07 -11.26
N VAL A 137 15.52 -4.04 -12.07
CA VAL A 137 16.92 -4.32 -12.43
C VAL A 137 17.09 -4.33 -13.93
N PHE A 138 18.13 -3.67 -14.43
CA PHE A 138 18.51 -3.79 -15.84
C PHE A 138 19.35 -5.05 -16.02
N VAL A 139 19.02 -5.85 -17.02
CA VAL A 139 19.72 -7.09 -17.36
C VAL A 139 20.10 -7.03 -18.83
N SER A 140 21.37 -7.34 -19.11
CA SER A 140 21.86 -7.55 -20.46
C SER A 140 22.34 -8.98 -20.63
N VAL A 141 22.00 -9.59 -21.75
CA VAL A 141 22.39 -10.95 -22.12
C VAL A 141 23.14 -10.91 -23.45
N GLY A 142 24.27 -11.60 -23.49
CA GLY A 142 25.21 -11.67 -24.60
C GLY A 142 26.61 -11.98 -24.11
N CYS A 143 27.45 -12.57 -24.96
CA CYS A 143 28.85 -12.82 -24.64
C CYS A 143 29.75 -11.70 -25.17
N ASP A 144 30.82 -11.41 -24.43
CA ASP A 144 31.86 -10.42 -24.75
C ASP A 144 31.27 -9.09 -25.27
N THR A 145 30.27 -8.61 -24.56
CA THR A 145 29.47 -7.44 -24.93
C THR A 145 29.39 -6.46 -23.79
N VAL A 146 29.30 -5.18 -24.15
CA VAL A 146 28.97 -4.08 -23.25
C VAL A 146 27.64 -3.47 -23.69
N ALA A 147 26.63 -3.57 -22.84
CA ALA A 147 25.36 -2.88 -23.01
C ALA A 147 25.41 -1.53 -22.30
N ILE A 148 25.14 -0.45 -23.03
CA ILE A 148 25.13 0.92 -22.53
C ILE A 148 23.70 1.45 -22.57
N VAL A 149 23.12 1.71 -21.41
CA VAL A 149 21.82 2.36 -21.27
C VAL A 149 22.00 3.85 -21.47
N LYS A 150 21.31 4.43 -22.45
CA LYS A 150 21.32 5.86 -22.78
C LYS A 150 19.97 6.50 -22.49
N SER A 151 19.96 7.66 -21.84
CA SER A 151 18.79 8.55 -21.70
C SER A 151 19.11 9.85 -22.41
N THR A 152 18.22 10.33 -23.28
CA THR A 152 18.31 11.67 -23.92
C THR A 152 19.75 12.09 -24.27
N GLU A 153 20.52 11.18 -24.88
CA GLU A 153 21.91 11.34 -25.36
C GLU A 153 23.05 11.12 -24.34
N SER A 154 22.79 10.98 -23.04
CA SER A 154 23.81 10.64 -22.04
C SER A 154 23.84 9.15 -21.71
N ALA A 155 25.04 8.57 -21.61
CA ALA A 155 25.21 7.23 -21.05
C ALA A 155 24.91 7.29 -19.55
N VAL A 156 23.93 6.49 -19.12
CA VAL A 156 23.40 6.48 -17.76
C VAL A 156 24.03 5.33 -16.97
N VAL A 157 24.05 4.14 -17.58
CA VAL A 157 24.58 2.92 -16.96
C VAL A 157 25.22 2.02 -18.01
N GLY A 158 26.28 1.31 -17.64
CA GLY A 158 26.90 0.26 -18.47
C GLY A 158 26.82 -1.11 -17.77
N CYS A 159 26.65 -2.16 -18.56
CA CYS A 159 26.71 -3.55 -18.11
C CYS A 159 27.58 -4.36 -19.06
N SER A 160 28.65 -4.98 -18.55
CA SER A 160 29.56 -5.78 -19.34
C SER A 160 29.45 -7.26 -18.97
N SER A 161 29.38 -8.12 -19.97
CA SER A 161 29.43 -9.58 -19.80
C SER A 161 30.53 -10.21 -20.64
N LYS A 162 31.17 -11.23 -20.08
CA LYS A 162 32.10 -12.15 -20.74
C LYS A 162 31.57 -13.57 -20.68
N CYS A 163 32.14 -14.49 -21.44
CA CYS A 163 31.86 -15.91 -21.28
C CYS A 163 33.09 -16.79 -21.56
N ALA A 164 33.09 -18.01 -21.02
CA ALA A 164 34.07 -19.03 -21.38
C ALA A 164 33.56 -19.82 -22.60
N GLY A 165 33.90 -19.36 -23.81
CA GLY A 165 33.45 -19.97 -25.07
C GLY A 165 32.23 -19.25 -25.65
N THR A 166 31.11 -19.96 -25.88
CA THR A 166 29.84 -19.37 -26.36
C THR A 166 28.66 -19.64 -25.42
N ASN A 167 28.93 -20.20 -24.24
CA ASN A 167 27.88 -20.63 -23.31
C ASN A 167 27.38 -19.42 -22.51
N ILE A 168 26.11 -19.08 -22.71
CA ILE A 168 25.37 -18.12 -21.90
C ILE A 168 24.68 -18.89 -20.77
N SER A 169 24.74 -18.37 -19.55
CA SER A 169 23.99 -18.91 -18.41
C SER A 169 22.50 -18.93 -18.73
N ARG A 170 21.85 -20.06 -18.48
CA ARG A 170 20.38 -20.15 -18.55
C ARG A 170 19.70 -19.53 -17.34
N TYR A 171 20.43 -19.31 -16.25
CA TYR A 171 19.88 -18.87 -14.98
C TYR A 171 19.99 -17.36 -14.80
N ASN A 172 19.06 -16.79 -14.02
CA ASN A 172 18.99 -15.38 -13.61
C ASN A 172 20.16 -14.90 -12.72
N ALA A 173 21.17 -15.74 -12.44
CA ALA A 173 22.37 -15.38 -11.71
C ALA A 173 23.37 -14.61 -12.62
N CYS A 174 23.07 -13.33 -12.90
CA CYS A 174 23.88 -12.50 -13.77
C CYS A 174 25.01 -11.79 -13.02
N SER A 175 26.24 -12.27 -13.21
CA SER A 175 27.46 -11.76 -12.56
C SER A 175 28.43 -11.05 -13.50
N GLY A 176 28.16 -11.06 -14.80
CA GLY A 176 29.07 -10.59 -15.86
C GLY A 176 30.06 -11.63 -16.36
N ARG A 177 30.13 -12.85 -15.78
CA ARG A 177 31.07 -13.90 -16.22
C ARG A 177 30.47 -14.96 -17.15
N ASP A 178 29.16 -15.07 -17.17
CA ASP A 178 28.45 -16.20 -17.78
C ASP A 178 27.49 -15.71 -18.88
N GLY A 179 27.91 -14.73 -19.67
CA GLY A 179 27.13 -14.21 -20.80
C GLY A 179 25.89 -13.39 -20.40
N CYS A 180 25.77 -12.98 -19.14
CA CYS A 180 24.80 -11.96 -18.74
C CYS A 180 25.34 -11.08 -17.60
N CYS A 181 24.84 -9.85 -17.55
CA CYS A 181 25.19 -8.82 -16.59
C CYS A 181 23.91 -8.15 -16.09
N GLN A 182 23.90 -7.75 -14.82
CA GLN A 182 22.82 -6.96 -14.24
C GLN A 182 23.35 -5.71 -13.55
N THR A 183 22.55 -4.66 -13.51
CA THR A 183 22.91 -3.39 -12.88
C THR A 183 21.65 -2.58 -12.53
N SER A 184 21.78 -1.65 -11.58
CA SER A 184 20.70 -0.75 -11.19
C SER A 184 20.59 0.42 -12.18
N LEU A 185 19.38 0.97 -12.31
CA LEU A 185 19.15 2.17 -13.10
C LEU A 185 19.57 3.44 -12.34
N SER A 186 19.65 4.57 -13.05
CA SER A 186 19.64 5.89 -12.40
C SER A 186 18.22 6.34 -12.08
N PHE A 187 18.12 7.32 -11.17
CA PHE A 187 16.87 7.92 -10.74
C PHE A 187 16.17 8.71 -11.84
N ASN A 188 14.85 8.87 -11.70
CA ASN A 188 14.00 9.69 -12.57
C ASN A 188 14.12 9.38 -14.07
N LEU A 189 14.44 8.12 -14.41
CA LEU A 189 14.53 7.68 -15.78
C LEU A 189 13.11 7.60 -16.38
N GLN A 190 12.83 8.41 -17.39
CA GLN A 190 11.55 8.40 -18.12
C GLN A 190 11.66 7.72 -19.49
N GLY A 191 12.86 7.58 -20.03
CA GLY A 191 13.08 6.92 -21.30
C GLY A 191 14.51 6.42 -21.36
N PHE A 192 14.70 5.25 -21.97
CA PHE A 192 16.04 4.74 -22.21
C PHE A 192 16.11 3.92 -23.49
N ASN A 193 17.27 3.95 -24.11
CA ASN A 193 17.66 3.04 -25.18
C ASN A 193 18.88 2.24 -24.73
N VAL A 194 19.15 1.10 -25.37
CA VAL A 194 20.31 0.26 -25.09
C VAL A 194 21.17 0.18 -26.34
N ASP A 195 22.44 0.55 -26.19
CA ASP A 195 23.47 0.45 -27.22
C ASP A 195 24.41 -0.71 -26.89
N PHE A 196 24.54 -1.67 -27.80
CA PHE A 196 25.39 -2.84 -27.61
C PHE A 196 26.71 -2.68 -28.36
N LYS A 197 27.81 -2.82 -27.64
CA LYS A 197 29.17 -2.83 -28.19
C LYS A 197 29.75 -4.22 -28.05
N ASP A 198 30.05 -4.84 -29.19
CA ASP A 198 30.79 -6.10 -29.26
C ASP A 198 32.29 -5.84 -29.02
N GLU A 199 32.88 -6.57 -28.07
CA GLU A 199 34.30 -6.50 -27.72
C GLU A 199 35.06 -7.79 -28.08
N GLY A 200 34.36 -8.87 -28.48
CA GLY A 200 34.92 -10.21 -28.65
C GLY A 200 34.69 -10.87 -30.01
N GLY A 201 33.93 -10.25 -30.91
CA GLY A 201 33.59 -10.83 -32.21
C GLY A 201 32.46 -11.87 -32.12
N TYR A 202 31.62 -11.78 -31.10
CA TYR A 202 30.53 -12.71 -30.86
C TYR A 202 29.39 -12.48 -31.85
N GLN A 203 29.05 -13.50 -32.66
CA GLN A 203 28.01 -13.41 -33.69
C GLN A 203 26.58 -13.77 -33.21
N GLY A 204 26.39 -14.00 -31.90
CA GLY A 204 25.08 -14.33 -31.35
C GLY A 204 24.25 -13.11 -30.98
N CYS A 205 22.95 -13.32 -30.75
CA CYS A 205 22.03 -12.25 -30.40
C CYS A 205 22.29 -11.71 -29.00
N GLN A 206 22.37 -10.38 -28.92
CA GLN A 206 22.48 -9.64 -27.66
C GLN A 206 21.16 -8.93 -27.42
N TYR A 207 20.74 -8.88 -26.16
CA TYR A 207 19.54 -8.17 -25.78
C TYR A 207 19.61 -7.69 -24.34
N GLY A 208 18.75 -6.73 -24.03
CA GLY A 208 18.70 -6.07 -22.75
C GLY A 208 17.27 -5.69 -22.42
N PHE A 209 16.95 -5.73 -21.15
CA PHE A 209 15.62 -5.41 -20.67
C PHE A 209 15.69 -4.90 -19.24
N LEU A 210 14.68 -4.13 -18.90
CA LEU A 210 14.39 -3.81 -17.52
C LEU A 210 13.39 -4.85 -16.99
N ALA A 211 13.56 -5.32 -15.76
CA ALA A 211 12.62 -6.26 -15.16
C ALA A 211 12.35 -5.94 -13.69
N ASP A 212 11.11 -6.19 -13.27
CA ASP A 212 10.72 -6.28 -11.87
C ASP A 212 11.63 -7.29 -11.15
N THR A 213 12.34 -6.81 -10.13
CA THR A 213 13.28 -7.61 -9.33
C THR A 213 12.60 -8.81 -8.68
N SER A 214 11.37 -8.65 -8.20
CA SER A 214 10.62 -9.72 -7.54
C SER A 214 10.26 -10.83 -8.53
N TRP A 215 9.90 -10.47 -9.77
CA TRP A 215 9.65 -11.42 -10.84
C TRP A 215 10.96 -12.10 -11.29
N PHE A 216 12.03 -11.33 -11.47
CA PHE A 216 13.30 -11.82 -11.97
C PHE A 216 13.97 -12.82 -11.02
N PHE A 217 13.95 -12.56 -9.71
CA PHE A 217 14.63 -13.41 -8.72
C PHE A 217 13.75 -14.51 -8.10
N ARG A 218 12.42 -14.41 -8.15
CA ARG A 218 11.53 -15.46 -7.61
C ARG A 218 11.41 -16.67 -8.55
N SER A 219 11.64 -16.48 -9.83
CA SER A 219 11.41 -17.54 -10.82
C SER A 219 12.64 -18.42 -10.97
N ASP A 220 12.67 -19.54 -10.22
CA ASP A 220 13.68 -20.61 -10.31
C ASP A 220 13.81 -21.23 -11.73
N SER A 221 12.94 -20.83 -12.66
CA SER A 221 12.79 -21.36 -14.01
C SER A 221 12.88 -20.30 -15.13
N ILE A 222 13.32 -19.06 -14.88
CA ILE A 222 13.61 -18.13 -16.00
C ILE A 222 14.81 -18.70 -16.75
N ASP A 223 14.54 -19.35 -17.88
CA ASP A 223 15.55 -19.58 -18.90
C ASP A 223 15.73 -18.27 -19.66
N LEU A 224 16.87 -17.60 -19.41
CA LEU A 224 17.21 -16.36 -20.10
C LEU A 224 17.16 -16.54 -21.62
N TYR A 225 17.48 -17.73 -22.13
CA TYR A 225 17.39 -18.09 -23.54
C TYR A 225 15.93 -18.11 -24.04
N ASP A 226 14.98 -18.60 -23.25
CA ASP A 226 13.55 -18.66 -23.62
C ASP A 226 12.83 -17.31 -23.51
N LEU A 227 13.41 -16.31 -22.83
CA LEU A 227 12.89 -14.94 -22.87
C LEU A 227 12.93 -14.33 -24.29
N THR A 228 13.76 -14.89 -25.18
CA THR A 228 13.73 -14.59 -26.61
C THR A 228 12.41 -14.99 -27.29
N LEU A 229 11.61 -15.87 -26.68
CA LEU A 229 10.33 -16.36 -27.21
C LEU A 229 9.13 -15.51 -26.77
N ASN A 230 9.17 -14.92 -25.56
CA ASN A 230 8.05 -14.17 -24.98
C ASN A 230 8.12 -12.64 -25.10
N ASN A 231 9.21 -12.08 -25.64
CA ASN A 231 9.40 -10.68 -26.12
C ASN A 231 9.09 -9.53 -25.15
N THR A 232 8.51 -9.81 -23.99
CA THR A 232 8.08 -8.83 -23.01
C THR A 232 8.32 -9.34 -21.60
N VAL A 233 8.59 -8.41 -20.69
CA VAL A 233 8.88 -8.68 -19.29
C VAL A 233 8.11 -7.72 -18.39
N PRO A 234 7.75 -8.13 -17.16
CA PRO A 234 7.17 -7.21 -16.18
C PRO A 234 8.16 -6.12 -15.77
N VAL A 235 7.71 -4.88 -15.77
CA VAL A 235 8.46 -3.69 -15.34
C VAL A 235 7.58 -2.86 -14.42
N VAL A 236 8.15 -2.24 -13.41
CA VAL A 236 7.44 -1.39 -12.45
C VAL A 236 7.73 0.08 -12.72
N LEU A 237 6.69 0.90 -12.89
CA LEU A 237 6.82 2.36 -12.91
C LEU A 237 6.31 2.93 -11.59
N GLU A 238 6.96 3.98 -11.11
CA GLU A 238 6.36 4.90 -10.15
C GLU A 238 5.52 5.91 -10.94
N TRP A 239 4.37 6.28 -10.38
CA TRP A 239 3.43 7.18 -11.03
C TRP A 239 2.89 8.23 -10.08
N GLY A 240 2.48 9.38 -10.59
CA GLY A 240 1.75 10.37 -9.80
C GLY A 240 0.91 11.27 -10.69
N ILE A 241 0.64 12.47 -10.20
CA ILE A 241 -0.03 13.53 -10.94
C ILE A 241 0.95 14.67 -11.19
N ALA A 242 0.85 15.31 -12.35
CA ALA A 242 1.78 16.38 -12.71
C ALA A 242 1.73 17.51 -11.67
N TYR A 243 2.90 17.97 -11.23
CA TYR A 243 3.01 19.01 -10.20
C TYR A 243 2.28 20.31 -10.59
N ASN A 244 2.33 20.67 -11.87
CA ASN A 244 1.71 21.88 -12.43
C ASN A 244 0.23 21.71 -12.83
N ALA A 245 -0.40 20.57 -12.52
CA ALA A 245 -1.82 20.39 -12.78
C ALA A 245 -2.65 21.16 -11.73
N SER A 246 -3.67 21.89 -12.18
CA SER A 246 -4.61 22.59 -11.28
C SER A 246 -5.25 21.68 -10.23
N TYR A 247 -5.40 20.38 -10.53
CA TYR A 247 -5.95 19.40 -9.59
C TYR A 247 -4.99 19.10 -8.43
N THR A 248 -3.69 19.25 -8.65
CA THR A 248 -2.67 19.07 -7.61
C THR A 248 -2.80 20.15 -6.54
N ASP A 249 -3.07 21.40 -6.92
CA ASP A 249 -3.32 22.51 -5.98
C ASP A 249 -4.54 22.21 -5.08
N GLU A 250 -5.61 21.66 -5.66
CA GLU A 250 -6.80 21.25 -4.90
C GLU A 250 -6.46 20.16 -3.87
N LEU A 251 -5.68 19.15 -4.25
CA LEU A 251 -5.24 18.08 -3.34
C LEU A 251 -4.32 18.58 -2.22
N MET A 252 -3.39 19.49 -2.53
CA MET A 252 -2.46 20.04 -1.53
C MET A 252 -3.11 21.07 -0.60
N SER A 253 -4.20 21.71 -1.02
CA SER A 253 -4.91 22.73 -0.24
C SER A 253 -5.93 22.19 0.77
N GLN A 254 -5.99 20.87 0.97
CA GLN A 254 -6.98 20.24 1.83
C GLN A 254 -6.82 20.61 3.32
N ASP A 255 -7.95 20.93 3.96
CA ASP A 255 -7.99 21.36 5.36
C ASP A 255 -7.85 20.17 6.33
N TYR A 256 -6.71 20.09 7.02
CA TYR A 256 -6.44 19.10 8.05
C TYR A 256 -7.00 19.57 9.41
N PRO A 257 -7.69 18.72 10.20
CA PRO A 257 -7.81 17.26 10.10
C PRO A 257 -9.07 16.77 9.36
N ARG A 258 -9.85 17.67 8.77
CA ARG A 258 -11.12 17.32 8.10
C ARG A 258 -10.90 16.39 6.91
N TYR A 259 -9.78 16.57 6.22
CA TYR A 259 -9.34 15.72 5.12
C TYR A 259 -7.90 15.26 5.38
N PRO A 260 -7.69 13.99 5.73
CA PRO A 260 -6.42 13.51 6.26
C PRO A 260 -5.39 13.16 5.18
N GLY A 261 -5.75 13.18 3.89
CA GLY A 261 -4.85 12.85 2.80
C GLY A 261 -3.59 13.72 2.80
N LYS A 262 -2.44 13.10 2.54
CA LYS A 262 -1.15 13.78 2.45
C LYS A 262 -0.55 13.60 1.06
N CYS A 263 0.12 14.62 0.56
CA CYS A 263 0.80 14.58 -0.73
C CYS A 263 2.28 14.95 -0.59
N THR A 264 3.11 14.42 -1.48
CA THR A 264 4.56 14.59 -1.48
C THR A 264 5.09 14.62 -2.91
N THR A 265 6.14 15.40 -3.14
CA THR A 265 6.92 15.44 -4.38
C THR A 265 8.19 14.59 -4.29
N ASN A 266 8.42 13.91 -3.18
CA ASN A 266 9.63 13.12 -2.96
C ASN A 266 9.29 11.64 -2.90
N SER A 267 9.99 10.80 -3.69
CA SER A 267 10.07 9.36 -3.44
C SER A 267 11.14 9.15 -2.37
N ARG A 268 10.89 8.22 -1.45
CA ARG A 268 11.90 7.80 -0.46
C ARG A 268 12.33 6.38 -0.76
N ASN A 269 13.50 6.26 -1.41
CA ASN A 269 14.11 4.97 -1.71
C ASN A 269 14.72 4.34 -0.44
N SER A 270 14.17 3.19 -0.03
CA SER A 270 14.60 2.43 1.14
C SER A 270 16.07 1.98 1.09
N ILE A 271 16.65 1.85 -0.10
CA ILE A 271 18.04 1.42 -0.31
C ILE A 271 19.03 2.51 0.13
N TYR A 272 18.70 3.78 -0.13
CA TYR A 272 19.69 4.87 0.01
C TYR A 272 19.40 5.87 1.13
N ARG A 273 18.25 5.78 1.82
CA ARG A 273 17.89 6.62 2.97
C ARG A 273 17.97 8.15 2.71
N TYR A 274 17.77 8.59 1.46
CA TYR A 274 17.58 10.01 1.12
C TYR A 274 16.34 10.22 0.26
N GLU A 275 15.82 11.45 0.30
CA GLU A 275 14.68 11.89 -0.51
C GLU A 275 15.10 12.22 -1.94
N ILE A 276 14.26 11.81 -2.89
CA ILE A 276 14.48 12.04 -4.30
C ILE A 276 13.28 12.78 -4.83
N GLU A 277 13.52 13.99 -5.31
CA GLU A 277 12.48 14.80 -5.94
C GLU A 277 11.98 14.09 -7.20
N MET A 278 10.70 13.76 -7.19
CA MET A 278 9.97 13.17 -8.31
C MET A 278 9.47 14.28 -9.23
N PRO A 279 9.32 14.01 -10.54
CA PRO A 279 8.72 14.96 -11.48
C PRO A 279 7.19 15.09 -11.33
N PHE A 280 6.59 14.47 -10.30
CA PHE A 280 5.17 14.41 -10.05
C PHE A 280 4.87 14.36 -8.55
N VAL A 281 3.59 14.53 -8.20
CA VAL A 281 3.09 14.42 -6.83
C VAL A 281 2.42 13.08 -6.63
N GLN A 282 2.71 12.43 -5.51
CA GLN A 282 1.95 11.28 -5.02
C GLN A 282 1.19 11.67 -3.76
N CYS A 283 0.01 11.10 -3.58
CA CYS A 283 -0.79 11.28 -2.38
C CYS A 283 -1.09 9.92 -1.73
N TYR A 284 -1.12 9.88 -0.40
CA TYR A 284 -1.39 8.69 0.41
C TYR A 284 -2.33 9.02 1.58
N CYS A 285 -3.03 8.01 2.07
CA CYS A 285 -3.78 8.13 3.33
C CYS A 285 -2.84 7.83 4.51
N PRO A 286 -2.81 8.68 5.56
CA PRO A 286 -1.95 8.46 6.72
C PRO A 286 -2.46 7.29 7.57
N ARG A 287 -1.67 6.90 8.58
CA ARG A 287 -2.03 5.86 9.55
C ARG A 287 -3.43 6.06 10.13
N GLY A 288 -4.20 4.98 10.20
CA GLY A 288 -5.59 4.97 10.67
C GLY A 288 -6.61 5.44 9.61
N TYR A 289 -6.16 5.74 8.39
CA TYR A 289 -7.04 6.13 7.29
C TYR A 289 -6.80 5.27 6.04
N GLY A 290 -7.88 4.93 5.35
CA GLY A 290 -7.87 4.12 4.14
C GLY A 290 -8.71 4.73 3.02
N GLY A 291 -8.56 4.19 1.82
CA GLY A 291 -9.30 4.64 0.64
C GLY A 291 -8.40 5.20 -0.44
N ASN A 292 -8.94 6.10 -1.25
CA ASN A 292 -8.21 6.66 -2.39
C ASN A 292 -7.86 8.14 -2.14
N PRO A 293 -6.58 8.46 -1.90
CA PRO A 293 -6.12 9.82 -1.54
C PRO A 293 -6.26 10.83 -2.68
N TYR A 294 -6.50 10.37 -3.91
CA TYR A 294 -6.68 11.24 -5.07
C TYR A 294 -8.11 11.77 -5.20
N PHE A 295 -9.06 11.35 -4.36
CA PHE A 295 -10.34 12.04 -4.20
C PHE A 295 -10.26 13.08 -3.09
N ILE A 296 -10.90 14.23 -3.27
CA ILE A 296 -11.10 15.19 -2.19
C ILE A 296 -11.92 14.51 -1.08
N GLY A 297 -11.31 14.36 0.10
CA GLY A 297 -11.87 13.58 1.21
C GLY A 297 -12.00 12.07 0.95
N GLY A 298 -11.15 11.53 0.06
CA GLY A 298 -11.13 10.10 -0.24
C GLY A 298 -10.46 9.22 0.82
N CYS A 299 -9.65 9.80 1.70
CA CYS A 299 -9.13 9.13 2.88
C CYS A 299 -10.17 9.17 4.00
N GLN A 300 -10.64 7.99 4.38
CA GLN A 300 -11.67 7.78 5.38
C GLN A 300 -11.08 7.05 6.59
N ASP A 301 -11.61 7.38 7.76
CA ASP A 301 -11.26 6.73 9.01
C ASP A 301 -11.46 5.22 8.92
N ILE A 302 -10.43 4.46 9.29
CA ILE A 302 -10.54 3.00 9.39
C ILE A 302 -11.24 2.70 10.71
N ASN A 303 -12.37 2.02 10.66
CA ASN A 303 -13.05 1.61 11.88
C ASN A 303 -12.46 0.29 12.40
N GLU A 304 -11.41 0.37 13.22
CA GLU A 304 -10.74 -0.83 13.74
C GLU A 304 -11.66 -1.69 14.62
N CYS A 305 -12.73 -1.10 15.17
CA CYS A 305 -13.72 -1.83 15.96
C CYS A 305 -14.60 -2.79 15.14
N GLU A 306 -14.54 -2.76 13.81
CA GLU A 306 -15.16 -3.78 12.96
C GLU A 306 -14.39 -5.11 12.98
N ASP A 307 -13.12 -5.10 13.39
CA ASP A 307 -12.33 -6.30 13.63
C ASP A 307 -12.40 -6.72 15.11
N PRO A 308 -13.08 -7.83 15.44
CA PRO A 308 -13.20 -8.29 16.83
C PRO A 308 -11.88 -8.71 17.47
N SER A 309 -10.82 -8.93 16.67
CA SER A 309 -9.51 -9.35 17.16
C SER A 309 -8.69 -8.19 17.77
N ILE A 310 -9.10 -6.95 17.55
CA ILE A 310 -8.34 -5.76 17.92
C ILE A 310 -8.38 -5.43 19.41
N CYS A 311 -9.50 -5.67 20.10
CA CYS A 311 -9.66 -5.34 21.53
C CYS A 311 -10.14 -6.51 22.38
N LEU A 312 -9.49 -6.75 23.52
CA LEU A 312 -10.02 -7.59 24.63
C LEU A 312 -10.96 -6.77 25.54
N GLY A 313 -11.98 -6.11 24.99
CA GLY A 313 -12.85 -5.22 25.75
C GLY A 313 -13.88 -4.50 24.89
N THR A 314 -14.44 -3.39 25.39
CA THR A 314 -15.30 -2.51 24.58
C THR A 314 -14.40 -1.63 23.72
N CYS A 315 -14.48 -1.80 22.40
CA CYS A 315 -13.78 -0.96 21.44
C CYS A 315 -14.54 0.35 21.22
N VAL A 316 -13.82 1.47 21.16
CA VAL A 316 -14.35 2.80 20.84
C VAL A 316 -13.54 3.38 19.69
N ASN A 317 -14.16 3.49 18.53
CA ASN A 317 -13.53 4.03 17.33
C ASN A 317 -13.32 5.56 17.46
N LYS A 318 -12.20 6.06 16.95
CA LYS A 318 -11.86 7.50 16.91
C LYS A 318 -11.26 7.86 15.54
N PRO A 319 -11.32 9.13 15.14
CA PRO A 319 -10.63 9.57 13.94
C PRO A 319 -9.12 9.27 13.98
N GLY A 320 -8.67 8.34 13.13
CA GLY A 320 -7.31 7.86 12.94
C GLY A 320 -6.81 6.84 13.97
N SER A 321 -7.66 6.35 14.89
CA SER A 321 -7.25 5.42 15.95
C SER A 321 -8.44 4.79 16.68
N PHE A 322 -8.18 3.94 17.67
CA PHE A 322 -9.21 3.33 18.51
C PHE A 322 -8.74 3.22 19.96
N ASP A 323 -9.71 3.18 20.88
CA ASP A 323 -9.47 2.87 22.29
C ASP A 323 -10.08 1.51 22.66
N CYS A 324 -9.34 0.70 23.42
CA CYS A 324 -9.90 -0.47 24.10
C CYS A 324 -10.20 -0.11 25.56
N VAL A 325 -11.49 -0.12 25.93
CA VAL A 325 -11.93 0.15 27.30
C VAL A 325 -12.33 -1.16 27.98
N HIS A 326 -11.68 -1.47 29.11
CA HIS A 326 -12.09 -2.57 29.98
C HIS A 326 -13.14 -2.07 30.99
N GLY A 327 -14.28 -2.75 31.05
CA GLY A 327 -15.41 -2.31 31.87
C GLY A 327 -15.05 -2.17 33.36
N VAL A 328 -15.37 -1.01 33.94
CA VAL A 328 -15.22 -0.67 35.38
C VAL A 328 -16.24 -1.43 36.26
N GLY A 329 -16.75 -2.57 35.81
CA GLY A 329 -17.72 -3.39 36.53
C GLY A 329 -17.18 -3.92 37.87
N ALA A 330 -15.85 -4.08 37.98
CA ALA A 330 -15.19 -4.47 39.23
C ALA A 330 -15.28 -3.37 40.31
N GLY A 331 -15.20 -2.09 39.93
CA GLY A 331 -15.20 -0.97 40.89
C GLY A 331 -16.57 -0.73 41.52
N LEU A 332 -17.63 -0.73 40.71
CA LEU A 332 -19.01 -0.59 41.20
C LEU A 332 -19.45 -1.81 42.02
N GLY A 333 -19.05 -3.02 41.61
CA GLY A 333 -19.29 -4.24 42.39
C GLY A 333 -18.61 -4.22 43.75
N ALA A 334 -17.36 -3.77 43.82
CA ALA A 334 -16.62 -3.63 45.07
C ALA A 334 -17.24 -2.58 46.02
N LEU A 335 -17.66 -1.42 45.48
CA LEU A 335 -18.32 -0.38 46.27
C LEU A 335 -19.65 -0.86 46.85
N LEU A 336 -20.48 -1.55 46.05
CA LEU A 336 -21.72 -2.14 46.53
C LEU A 336 -21.47 -3.21 47.60
N LEU A 337 -20.47 -4.08 47.40
CA LEU A 337 -20.06 -5.07 48.40
C LEU A 337 -19.63 -4.42 49.72
N CYS A 338 -18.82 -3.37 49.68
CA CYS A 338 -18.41 -2.62 50.87
C CYS A 338 -19.60 -2.01 51.61
N LEU A 339 -20.58 -1.44 50.89
CA LEU A 339 -21.80 -0.89 51.49
C LEU A 339 -22.67 -1.97 52.15
N PHE A 340 -22.82 -3.13 51.50
CA PHE A 340 -23.54 -4.28 52.06
C PHE A 340 -22.85 -4.80 53.33
N LEU A 341 -21.53 -4.98 53.30
CA LEU A 341 -20.74 -5.42 54.46
C LEU A 341 -20.85 -4.42 55.63
N TRP A 342 -20.80 -3.12 55.35
CA TRP A 342 -20.95 -2.08 56.38
C TRP A 342 -22.35 -2.07 57.03
N LYS A 343 -23.41 -2.20 56.21
CA LYS A 343 -24.79 -2.33 56.72
C LYS A 343 -24.97 -3.59 57.56
N PHE A 344 -24.42 -4.72 57.10
CA PHE A 344 -24.47 -5.99 57.83
C PHE A 344 -23.73 -5.91 59.17
N TYR A 345 -22.55 -5.30 59.18
CA TYR A 345 -21.80 -5.02 60.40
C TYR A 345 -22.62 -4.16 61.40
N LYS A 346 -23.23 -3.06 60.94
CA LYS A 346 -24.11 -2.22 61.78
C LYS A 346 -25.29 -3.02 62.34
N TYR A 347 -25.91 -3.88 61.54
CA TYR A 347 -27.01 -4.73 61.98
C TYR A 347 -26.59 -5.74 63.06
N ILE A 348 -25.45 -6.43 62.88
CA ILE A 348 -24.90 -7.34 63.88
C ILE A 348 -24.56 -6.59 65.18
N LYS A 349 -23.94 -5.41 65.08
CA LYS A 349 -23.59 -4.59 66.26
C LYS A 349 -24.86 -4.23 67.06
N LYS A 350 -25.91 -3.76 66.38
CA LYS A 350 -27.20 -3.44 67.02
C LYS A 350 -27.85 -4.66 67.68
N ARG A 351 -27.82 -5.83 67.02
CA ARG A 351 -28.30 -7.10 67.60
C ARG A 351 -27.51 -7.50 68.85
N LYS A 352 -26.18 -7.34 68.85
CA LYS A 352 -25.33 -7.61 70.03
C LYS A 352 -25.66 -6.67 71.19
N GLU A 353 -25.85 -5.38 70.91
CA GLU A 353 -26.25 -4.39 71.93
C GLU A 353 -27.63 -4.71 72.53
N ILE A 354 -28.61 -5.08 71.71
CA ILE A 354 -29.94 -5.51 72.19
C ILE A 354 -29.82 -6.75 73.09
N LYS A 355 -29.10 -7.79 72.64
CA LYS A 355 -28.87 -9.01 73.44
C LYS A 355 -28.10 -8.74 74.74
N LEU A 356 -27.17 -7.77 74.73
CA LEU A 356 -26.44 -7.36 75.94
C LEU A 356 -27.35 -6.62 76.91
N LYS A 357 -28.21 -5.72 76.41
CA LYS A 357 -29.26 -5.05 77.20
C LYS A 357 -30.25 -6.06 77.78
N GLU A 358 -30.71 -7.05 77.01
CA GLU A 358 -31.55 -8.15 77.52
C GLU A 358 -30.86 -8.96 78.61
N LYS A 359 -29.56 -9.29 78.44
CA LYS A 359 -28.79 -9.98 79.48
C LYS A 359 -28.63 -9.14 80.76
N HIS A 360 -28.35 -7.84 80.63
CA HIS A 360 -28.25 -6.93 81.77
C HIS A 360 -29.62 -6.75 82.46
N PHE A 361 -30.70 -6.67 81.67
CA PHE A 361 -32.07 -6.58 82.17
C PHE A 361 -32.45 -7.83 82.98
N LYS A 362 -32.12 -9.03 82.48
CA LYS A 362 -32.32 -10.30 83.22
C LYS A 362 -31.44 -10.43 84.47
N ARG A 363 -30.21 -9.90 84.45
CA ARG A 363 -29.26 -10.00 85.57
C ARG A 363 -29.53 -8.99 86.69
N ASN A 364 -30.09 -7.83 86.35
CA ASN A 364 -30.38 -6.74 87.30
C ASN A 364 -31.86 -6.66 87.71
N GLY A 365 -32.66 -7.70 87.42
CA GLY A 365 -33.99 -7.85 88.00
C GLY A 365 -35.07 -6.90 87.49
N GLY A 366 -34.96 -6.38 86.25
CA GLY A 366 -36.05 -5.69 85.54
C GLY A 366 -36.98 -4.82 86.40
N LEU A 367 -36.45 -3.80 87.07
CA LEU A 367 -37.24 -2.84 87.85
C LEU A 367 -36.77 -1.44 87.49
N LEU A 368 -37.56 -0.76 86.66
CA LEU A 368 -37.78 0.70 86.58
C LEU A 368 -38.37 1.01 85.20
N LEU A 369 -39.69 0.87 85.09
CA LEU A 369 -40.59 1.60 84.21
C LEU A 369 -42.01 1.34 84.75
N GLU A 370 -42.33 2.03 85.83
CA GLU A 370 -43.67 2.59 86.05
C GLU A 370 -43.50 4.11 86.06
#